data_AF-A0A1G9Z7W3-F1
#
_entry.id   AF-A0A1G9Z7W3-F1
#
_cell.length_a   1.000
_cell.length_b   1.000
_cell.length_c   1.000
_cell.angle_alpha   90.00
_cell.angle_beta   90.00
_cell.angle_gamma   90.00
#
_symmetry.space_group_name_H-M   'P 1'
#
loop_
_entity.id
_entity.type
_entity.pdbx_description
1 polymer ?
#
loop_
_entity_poly.entity_id
_entity_poly.type
_entity_poly.pdbx_seq_one_letter_code
_entity_poly.pdbx_strand_id
1 'polypeptide(L)'
;MGHNGVVRCPRRHPRIEEVALKRLVEKFSDGTDTPTVVRTDDGLRLAVDGDDYVLTHDTAAELRDQLADALTRTHEFVHTTGTHRADGSYVVARRGADSTGHSKVFERVDALERLYDRLPDSFTAEDVGRTGLTGGRRHMLVWHLAEHPGFDCELVSRQPLTVEKAGDGGDTDVAETHVTALSAD
;
A
#
# COMPACT_ATOMS: atom_id res chain seq x y z
N MET A 1 58.95 19.27 24.20
CA MET A 1 59.01 17.87 23.72
C MET A 1 58.07 17.07 24.61
N GLY A 2 57.00 16.42 24.17
CA GLY A 2 56.39 16.27 22.86
C GLY A 2 54.87 16.25 22.99
N HIS A 3 54.19 16.58 21.89
CA HIS A 3 52.74 16.69 21.81
C HIS A 3 52.11 15.29 21.73
N ASN A 4 51.19 14.99 22.65
CA ASN A 4 50.27 13.85 22.53
C ASN A 4 49.25 14.14 21.42
N GLY A 5 49.58 13.74 20.19
CA GLY A 5 48.67 13.75 19.05
C GLY A 5 47.70 12.57 19.16
N VAL A 6 46.50 12.84 19.67
CA VAL A 6 45.39 11.89 19.63
C VAL A 6 45.05 11.63 18.16
N VAL A 7 45.37 10.43 17.67
CA VAL A 7 44.91 9.92 16.38
C VAL A 7 43.40 9.76 16.48
N ARG A 8 42.63 10.76 16.05
CA ARG A 8 41.20 10.60 15.83
C ARG A 8 41.01 9.81 14.54
N CYS A 9 40.46 8.61 14.69
CA CYS A 9 40.02 7.75 13.60
C CYS A 9 39.15 8.54 12.61
N PRO A 10 39.33 8.38 11.28
CA PRO A 10 38.44 8.96 10.31
C PRO A 10 37.08 8.29 10.44
N ARG A 11 36.05 9.08 10.77
CA ARG A 11 34.66 8.62 10.72
C ARG A 11 34.37 8.21 9.28
N ARG A 12 34.08 6.92 9.04
CA ARG A 12 33.47 6.44 7.78
C ARG A 12 32.29 7.35 7.48
N HIS A 13 32.40 8.17 6.44
CA HIS A 13 31.22 8.82 5.88
C HIS A 13 30.38 7.70 5.25
N PRO A 14 29.08 7.60 5.56
CA PRO A 14 28.21 6.71 4.80
C PRO A 14 28.34 7.09 3.32
N ARG A 15 28.39 6.10 2.42
CA ARG A 15 28.39 6.37 0.98
C ARG A 15 27.16 7.23 0.69
N ILE A 16 27.32 8.24 -0.17
CA ILE A 16 26.26 9.21 -0.52
C ILE A 16 24.94 8.49 -0.90
N GLU A 17 25.07 7.28 -1.43
CA GLU A 17 24.02 6.31 -1.79
C GLU A 17 23.13 5.91 -0.60
N GLU A 18 23.71 5.59 0.56
CA GLU A 18 23.00 5.17 1.77
C GLU A 18 22.24 6.34 2.42
N VAL A 19 22.79 7.55 2.29
CA VAL A 19 22.17 8.79 2.77
C VAL A 19 20.98 9.17 1.89
N ALA A 20 21.14 9.08 0.56
CA ALA A 20 20.08 9.37 -0.39
C ALA A 20 18.90 8.40 -0.24
N LEU A 21 19.16 7.09 -0.08
CA LEU A 21 18.13 6.09 0.12
C LEU A 21 17.35 6.32 1.42
N LYS A 22 18.06 6.59 2.52
CA LYS A 22 17.43 6.87 3.82
C LYS A 22 16.53 8.11 3.75
N ARG A 23 17.01 9.19 3.12
CA ARG A 23 16.23 10.42 2.94
C ARG A 23 15.02 10.22 2.05
N LEU A 24 15.15 9.42 0.98
CA LEU A 24 14.03 9.09 0.12
C LEU A 24 12.91 8.36 0.91
N VAL A 25 13.29 7.37 1.73
CA VAL A 25 12.34 6.61 2.56
C VAL A 25 11.69 7.51 3.62
N GLU A 26 12.45 8.38 4.28
CA GLU A 26 11.91 9.38 5.22
C GLU A 26 10.92 10.33 4.52
N LYS A 27 11.27 10.86 3.34
CA LYS A 27 10.41 11.75 2.53
C LYS A 27 9.08 11.10 2.15
N PHE A 28 9.12 9.89 1.62
CA PHE A 28 7.92 9.17 1.17
C PHE A 28 7.04 8.70 2.34
N SER A 29 7.57 8.67 3.56
CA SER A 29 6.79 8.32 4.76
C SER A 29 5.95 9.49 5.29
N ASP A 30 6.38 10.74 5.08
CA ASP A 30 5.66 11.95 5.49
C ASP A 30 4.72 12.52 4.40
N GLY A 31 4.82 12.03 3.16
CA GLY A 31 3.84 12.26 2.09
C GLY A 31 3.68 13.70 1.60
N THR A 32 4.50 14.63 2.06
CA THR A 32 4.22 16.07 1.92
C THR A 32 4.86 16.74 0.70
N ASP A 33 5.78 16.07 0.01
CA ASP A 33 6.58 16.68 -1.05
C ASP A 33 7.11 15.65 -2.07
N THR A 34 6.90 15.94 -3.35
CA THR A 34 7.37 15.12 -4.46
C THR A 34 8.86 15.39 -4.74
N PRO A 35 9.74 14.37 -4.77
CA PRO A 35 11.13 14.56 -5.13
C PRO A 35 11.24 15.04 -6.58
N THR A 36 12.18 15.95 -6.85
CA THR A 36 12.44 16.45 -8.21
C THR A 36 13.63 15.74 -8.82
N VAL A 37 13.49 15.32 -10.08
CA VAL A 37 14.51 14.56 -10.80
C VAL A 37 14.89 15.29 -12.09
N VAL A 38 16.19 15.52 -12.29
CA VAL A 38 16.75 16.08 -13.51
C VAL A 38 17.82 15.14 -14.05
N ARG A 39 17.69 14.71 -15.31
CA ARG A 39 18.76 13.96 -15.99
C ARG A 39 19.89 14.92 -16.39
N THR A 40 21.11 14.47 -16.20
CA THR A 40 22.34 15.18 -16.61
C THR A 40 23.17 14.27 -17.50
N ASP A 41 24.14 14.82 -18.24
CA ASP A 41 25.04 14.03 -19.08
C ASP A 41 25.81 12.95 -18.30
N ASP A 42 26.15 13.22 -17.03
CA ASP A 42 26.93 12.32 -16.17
C ASP A 42 26.06 11.42 -15.25
N GLY A 43 24.73 11.49 -15.35
CA GLY A 43 23.84 10.75 -14.46
C GLY A 43 22.53 11.47 -14.12
N LEU A 44 22.23 11.62 -12.83
CA LEU A 44 20.94 12.10 -12.35
C LEU A 44 21.11 13.02 -11.14
N ARG A 45 20.46 14.19 -11.17
CA ARG A 45 20.33 15.07 -10.00
C ARG A 45 18.96 14.85 -9.38
N LEU A 46 18.96 14.47 -8.11
CA LEU A 46 17.78 14.18 -7.31
C LEU A 46 17.68 15.19 -6.17
N ALA A 47 16.56 15.92 -6.09
CA ALA A 47 16.28 16.81 -4.98
C ALA A 47 15.26 16.16 -4.02
N VAL A 48 15.65 15.98 -2.76
CA VAL A 48 14.83 15.38 -1.69
C VAL A 48 15.01 16.25 -0.45
N ASP A 49 13.92 16.67 0.20
CA ASP A 49 13.97 17.51 1.42
C ASP A 49 14.79 18.82 1.29
N GLY A 50 14.92 19.34 0.07
CA GLY A 50 15.75 20.53 -0.20
C GLY A 50 17.25 20.24 -0.31
N ASP A 51 17.67 18.99 -0.16
CA ASP A 51 19.02 18.52 -0.45
C ASP A 51 19.12 18.04 -1.91
N ASP A 52 20.21 18.42 -2.57
CA ASP A 52 20.55 17.99 -3.93
C ASP A 52 21.59 16.86 -3.89
N TYR A 53 21.25 15.74 -4.54
CA TYR A 53 22.12 14.59 -4.71
C TYR A 53 22.46 14.41 -6.18
N VAL A 54 23.75 14.28 -6.50
CA VAL A 54 24.21 13.90 -7.84
C VAL A 54 24.56 12.42 -7.82
N LEU A 55 23.82 11.64 -8.58
CA LEU A 55 24.00 10.21 -8.75
C LEU A 55 24.68 9.95 -10.08
N THR A 56 25.72 9.13 -10.07
CA THR A 56 26.29 8.58 -11.31
C THR A 56 25.27 7.66 -11.98
N HIS A 57 25.49 7.32 -13.25
CA HIS A 57 24.61 6.37 -13.95
C HIS A 57 24.52 5.00 -13.25
N ASP A 58 25.64 4.52 -12.72
CA ASP A 58 25.75 3.24 -12.03
C ASP A 58 24.99 3.27 -10.68
N THR A 59 25.25 4.29 -9.87
CA THR A 59 24.53 4.54 -8.62
C THR A 59 23.02 4.72 -8.85
N ALA A 60 22.61 5.43 -9.91
CA ALA A 60 21.20 5.61 -10.23
C ALA A 60 20.53 4.30 -10.65
N ALA A 61 21.25 3.42 -11.36
CA ALA A 61 20.77 2.09 -11.70
C ALA A 61 20.65 1.20 -10.45
N GLU A 62 21.65 1.21 -9.57
CA GLU A 62 21.62 0.47 -8.31
C GLU A 62 20.47 0.93 -7.41
N LEU A 63 20.26 2.25 -7.28
CA LEU A 63 19.14 2.82 -6.53
C LEU A 63 17.80 2.40 -7.15
N ARG A 64 17.68 2.42 -8.48
CA ARG A 64 16.48 1.96 -9.17
C ARG A 64 16.21 0.49 -8.89
N ASP A 65 17.23 -0.36 -8.92
CA ASP A 65 17.08 -1.79 -8.72
C ASP A 65 16.72 -2.09 -7.24
N GLN A 66 17.36 -1.42 -6.28
CA GLN A 66 16.98 -1.50 -4.86
C GLN A 66 15.55 -1.02 -4.60
N LEU A 67 15.15 0.07 -5.24
CA LEU A 67 13.78 0.58 -5.14
C LEU A 67 12.78 -0.37 -5.82
N ALA A 68 13.14 -0.92 -6.99
CA ALA A 68 12.32 -1.90 -7.68
C ALA A 68 12.13 -3.14 -6.80
N ASP A 69 13.19 -3.70 -6.23
CA ASP A 69 13.12 -4.82 -5.28
C ASP A 69 12.27 -4.48 -4.05
N ALA A 70 12.49 -3.30 -3.46
CA ALA A 70 11.73 -2.84 -2.29
C ALA A 70 10.23 -2.65 -2.59
N LEU A 71 9.90 -2.17 -3.80
CA LEU A 71 8.54 -2.00 -4.28
C LEU A 71 7.93 -3.31 -4.78
N THR A 72 8.72 -4.27 -5.29
CA THR A 72 8.26 -5.60 -5.67
C THR A 72 8.18 -6.52 -4.47
N ARG A 73 7.14 -6.31 -3.69
CA ARG A 73 6.92 -7.03 -2.44
C ARG A 73 5.77 -8.02 -2.60
N THR A 74 6.04 -9.27 -2.22
CA THR A 74 4.99 -10.28 -2.06
C THR A 74 4.68 -10.45 -0.59
N HIS A 75 3.40 -10.32 -0.24
CA HIS A 75 2.85 -10.53 1.08
C HIS A 75 1.94 -11.75 1.05
N GLU A 76 2.28 -12.73 1.90
CA GLU A 76 1.43 -13.89 2.11
C GLU A 76 0.45 -13.62 3.26
N PHE A 77 -0.81 -13.83 2.96
CA PHE A 77 -1.90 -13.83 3.93
C PHE A 77 -2.34 -15.28 4.19
N VAL A 78 -3.35 -15.48 5.04
CA VAL A 78 -3.80 -16.84 5.38
C VAL A 78 -4.39 -17.52 4.15
N HIS A 79 -5.27 -16.84 3.40
CA HIS A 79 -5.94 -17.40 2.22
C HIS A 79 -5.39 -16.86 0.90
N THR A 80 -4.72 -15.71 0.92
CA THR A 80 -4.32 -14.99 -0.29
C THR A 80 -2.85 -14.61 -0.30
N THR A 81 -2.38 -14.18 -1.46
CA THR A 81 -1.06 -13.57 -1.65
C THR A 81 -1.28 -12.26 -2.40
N GLY A 82 -0.72 -11.17 -1.88
CA GLY A 82 -0.67 -9.87 -2.52
C GLY A 82 0.73 -9.61 -3.08
N THR A 83 0.86 -9.30 -4.36
CA THR A 83 2.17 -9.01 -4.98
C THR A 83 2.12 -7.66 -5.67
N HIS A 84 2.99 -6.75 -5.24
CA HIS A 84 3.35 -5.57 -6.01
C HIS A 84 4.36 -5.98 -7.09
N ARG A 85 4.08 -5.64 -8.35
CA ARG A 85 4.97 -5.89 -9.48
C ARG A 85 5.72 -4.62 -9.89
N ALA A 86 6.83 -4.81 -10.61
CA ALA A 86 7.69 -3.71 -11.06
C ALA A 86 6.99 -2.76 -12.07
N ASP A 87 5.94 -3.24 -12.75
CA ASP A 87 5.11 -2.45 -13.65
C ASP A 87 4.07 -1.59 -12.90
N GLY A 88 4.04 -1.65 -11.56
CA GLY A 88 3.08 -0.96 -10.70
C GLY A 88 1.75 -1.71 -10.54
N SER A 89 1.58 -2.85 -11.20
CA SER A 89 0.39 -3.68 -11.04
C SER A 89 0.37 -4.38 -9.68
N TYR A 90 -0.83 -4.60 -9.17
CA TYR A 90 -1.05 -5.33 -7.93
C TYR A 90 -1.79 -6.62 -8.21
N VAL A 91 -1.27 -7.74 -7.70
CA VAL A 91 -1.81 -9.07 -7.96
C VAL A 91 -2.33 -9.66 -6.67
N VAL A 92 -3.59 -10.07 -6.68
CA VAL A 92 -4.15 -10.91 -5.62
C VAL A 92 -4.28 -12.32 -6.16
N ALA A 93 -3.62 -13.28 -5.52
CA ALA A 93 -3.74 -14.69 -5.82
C ALA A 93 -4.25 -15.47 -4.61
N ARG A 94 -4.77 -16.69 -4.83
CA ARG A 94 -4.93 -17.64 -3.74
C ARG A 94 -3.56 -18.09 -3.26
N ARG A 95 -3.42 -18.31 -1.95
CA ARG A 95 -2.20 -18.89 -1.40
C ARG A 95 -1.91 -20.25 -2.04
N GLY A 96 -0.68 -20.44 -2.52
CA GLY A 96 -0.22 -21.69 -3.15
C GLY A 96 -0.69 -21.92 -4.59
N ALA A 97 -1.19 -20.89 -5.28
CA ALA A 97 -1.55 -20.99 -6.69
C ALA A 97 -0.44 -20.42 -7.61
N ASP A 98 0.33 -21.30 -8.26
CA ASP A 98 1.33 -20.91 -9.28
C ASP A 98 0.72 -20.60 -10.67
N SER A 99 -0.59 -20.80 -10.85
CA SER A 99 -1.26 -20.60 -12.14
C SER A 99 -1.94 -19.24 -12.27
N THR A 100 -1.67 -18.56 -13.38
CA THR A 100 -2.24 -17.26 -13.79
C THR A 100 -3.77 -17.20 -13.82
N GLY A 101 -4.47 -18.34 -13.90
CA GLY A 101 -5.94 -18.41 -13.89
C GLY A 101 -6.60 -18.23 -12.51
N HIS A 102 -5.82 -18.24 -11.43
CA HIS A 102 -6.33 -18.16 -10.05
C HIS A 102 -5.98 -16.85 -9.36
N SER A 103 -5.60 -15.84 -10.13
CA SER A 103 -5.28 -14.50 -9.64
C SER A 103 -6.14 -13.43 -10.28
N LYS A 104 -6.16 -12.28 -9.62
CA LYS A 104 -6.74 -11.03 -10.10
C LYS A 104 -5.60 -10.02 -10.17
N VAL A 105 -5.35 -9.51 -11.37
CA VAL A 105 -4.43 -8.41 -11.60
C VAL A 105 -5.22 -7.10 -11.61
N PHE A 106 -4.71 -6.12 -10.88
CA PHE A 106 -5.11 -4.73 -10.93
C PHE A 106 -3.99 -3.95 -11.61
N GLU A 107 -4.32 -3.06 -12.54
CA GLU A 107 -3.32 -2.26 -13.26
C GLU A 107 -2.46 -1.40 -12.32
N ARG A 108 -3.05 -0.97 -11.19
CA ARG A 108 -2.39 -0.25 -10.11
C ARG A 108 -2.99 -0.67 -8.77
N VAL A 109 -2.25 -0.50 -7.68
CA VAL A 109 -2.76 -0.73 -6.32
C VAL A 109 -3.98 0.15 -6.01
N ASP A 110 -4.00 1.40 -6.49
CA ASP A 110 -5.12 2.33 -6.30
C ASP A 110 -6.44 1.81 -6.90
N ALA A 111 -6.39 0.90 -7.88
CA ALA A 111 -7.58 0.30 -8.44
C ALA A 111 -8.25 -0.71 -7.48
N LEU A 112 -7.47 -1.33 -6.60
CA LEU A 112 -7.99 -2.16 -5.50
C LEU A 112 -8.57 -1.28 -4.38
N GLU A 113 -7.91 -0.17 -4.05
CA GLU A 113 -8.40 0.80 -3.07
C GLU A 113 -9.75 1.40 -3.51
N ARG A 114 -9.82 1.90 -4.75
CA ARG A 114 -11.09 2.39 -5.34
C ARG A 114 -12.17 1.32 -5.46
N LEU A 115 -11.79 0.04 -5.55
CA LEU A 115 -12.76 -1.04 -5.47
C LEU A 115 -13.34 -1.10 -4.06
N TYR A 116 -12.47 -1.15 -3.04
CA TYR A 116 -12.85 -1.16 -1.63
C TYR A 116 -13.73 0.05 -1.26
N ASP A 117 -13.35 1.27 -1.65
CA ASP A 117 -14.09 2.50 -1.33
C ASP A 117 -15.54 2.48 -1.81
N ARG A 118 -15.79 1.85 -2.97
CA ARG A 118 -17.12 1.75 -3.57
C ARG A 118 -17.99 0.64 -2.98
N LEU A 119 -17.41 -0.27 -2.21
CA LEU A 119 -18.18 -1.31 -1.52
C LEU A 119 -18.98 -0.69 -0.37
N PRO A 120 -20.18 -1.23 -0.06
CA PRO A 120 -20.91 -0.84 1.14
C PRO A 120 -20.09 -1.14 2.41
N ASP A 121 -20.48 -0.54 3.53
CA ASP A 121 -19.82 -0.76 4.82
C ASP A 121 -19.83 -2.24 5.24
N SER A 122 -20.94 -2.92 5.01
CA SER A 122 -21.05 -4.38 5.12
C SER A 122 -21.15 -4.96 3.72
N PHE A 123 -20.17 -5.77 3.30
CA PHE A 123 -20.10 -6.29 1.94
C PHE A 123 -19.77 -7.78 1.87
N THR A 124 -20.22 -8.39 0.78
CA THR A 124 -20.03 -9.82 0.49
C THR A 124 -19.33 -10.03 -0.85
N ALA A 125 -19.10 -11.30 -1.19
CA ALA A 125 -18.60 -11.67 -2.52
C ALA A 125 -19.57 -11.22 -3.64
N GLU A 126 -20.86 -11.05 -3.38
CA GLU A 126 -21.78 -10.58 -4.41
C GLU A 126 -21.57 -9.10 -4.75
N ASP A 127 -21.32 -8.26 -3.75
CA ASP A 127 -21.06 -6.83 -3.93
C ASP A 127 -19.77 -6.60 -4.71
N VAL A 128 -18.71 -7.35 -4.39
CA VAL A 128 -17.46 -7.39 -5.18
C VAL A 128 -17.71 -7.86 -6.62
N GLY A 129 -18.70 -8.73 -6.84
CA GLY A 129 -19.07 -9.20 -8.18
C GLY A 129 -19.66 -8.13 -9.09
N ARG A 130 -20.32 -7.11 -8.52
CA ARG A 130 -20.96 -6.03 -9.29
C ARG A 130 -19.96 -5.19 -10.09
N THR A 131 -18.65 -5.34 -9.83
CA THR A 131 -17.58 -4.71 -10.61
C THR A 131 -17.07 -5.55 -11.78
N GLY A 132 -17.86 -6.52 -12.26
CA GLY A 132 -17.51 -7.38 -13.40
C GLY A 132 -16.64 -8.59 -13.04
N LEU A 133 -16.52 -8.91 -11.75
CA LEU A 133 -15.79 -10.09 -11.28
C LEU A 133 -16.71 -11.30 -11.17
N THR A 134 -16.21 -12.48 -11.54
CA THR A 134 -17.02 -13.70 -11.56
C THR A 134 -16.39 -14.85 -10.78
N GLY A 135 -17.25 -15.74 -10.28
CA GLY A 135 -16.86 -16.99 -9.64
C GLY A 135 -16.03 -16.80 -8.36
N GLY A 136 -15.06 -17.71 -8.16
CA GLY A 136 -14.22 -17.76 -6.96
C GLY A 136 -13.31 -16.55 -6.74
N ARG A 137 -13.11 -15.70 -7.76
CA ARG A 137 -12.32 -14.46 -7.64
C ARG A 137 -12.95 -13.45 -6.70
N ARG A 138 -14.29 -13.42 -6.65
CA ARG A 138 -15.03 -12.53 -5.75
C ARG A 138 -14.72 -12.86 -4.28
N HIS A 139 -14.84 -14.14 -3.93
CA HIS A 139 -14.54 -14.64 -2.59
C HIS A 139 -13.07 -14.45 -2.22
N MET A 140 -12.16 -14.67 -3.18
CA MET A 140 -10.73 -14.42 -2.97
C MET A 140 -10.45 -12.96 -2.59
N LEU A 141 -11.08 -11.99 -3.25
CA LEU A 141 -10.90 -10.59 -2.90
C LEU A 141 -11.52 -10.23 -1.55
N VAL A 142 -12.65 -10.82 -1.17
CA VAL A 142 -13.22 -10.61 0.17
C VAL A 142 -12.25 -11.08 1.26
N TRP A 143 -11.66 -12.27 1.10
CA TRP A 143 -10.60 -12.75 1.99
C TRP A 143 -9.40 -11.80 2.00
N HIS A 144 -8.96 -11.37 0.82
CA HIS A 144 -7.81 -10.49 0.73
C HIS A 144 -8.02 -9.16 1.47
N LEU A 145 -9.17 -8.52 1.27
CA LEU A 145 -9.49 -7.24 1.93
C LEU A 145 -9.52 -7.41 3.46
N ALA A 146 -10.16 -8.47 3.96
CA ALA A 146 -10.22 -8.73 5.40
C ALA A 146 -8.89 -9.13 6.05
N GLU A 147 -7.93 -9.63 5.26
CA GLU A 147 -6.61 -10.04 5.76
C GLU A 147 -5.56 -8.93 5.64
N HIS A 148 -5.77 -7.98 4.74
CA HIS A 148 -4.75 -7.02 4.35
C HIS A 148 -4.80 -5.78 5.25
N PRO A 149 -3.72 -5.46 6.00
CA PRO A 149 -3.73 -4.43 7.05
C PRO A 149 -3.93 -3.01 6.53
N GLY A 150 -3.77 -2.78 5.23
CA GLY A 150 -4.07 -1.51 4.58
C GLY A 150 -5.56 -1.25 4.33
N PHE A 151 -6.46 -2.21 4.60
CA PHE A 151 -7.90 -2.00 4.50
C PHE A 151 -8.51 -2.09 5.89
N ASP A 152 -9.21 -1.05 6.30
CA ASP A 152 -9.81 -0.96 7.63
C ASP A 152 -11.15 -1.71 7.65
N CYS A 153 -11.08 -3.03 7.64
CA CYS A 153 -12.24 -3.90 7.65
C CYS A 153 -11.92 -5.26 8.27
N GLU A 154 -12.95 -5.92 8.80
CA GLU A 154 -12.80 -7.21 9.44
C GLU A 154 -13.86 -8.21 8.98
N LEU A 155 -13.51 -9.49 9.06
CA LEU A 155 -14.43 -10.57 8.73
C LEU A 155 -15.40 -10.82 9.88
N VAL A 156 -16.69 -10.55 9.65
CA VAL A 156 -17.73 -10.70 10.67
C VAL A 156 -18.57 -11.97 10.51
N SER A 157 -18.63 -12.53 9.29
CA SER A 157 -19.26 -13.83 9.06
C SER A 157 -18.54 -14.62 7.98
N ARG A 158 -18.53 -15.95 8.15
CA ARG A 158 -17.98 -16.90 7.17
C ARG A 158 -19.07 -17.47 6.25
N GLN A 159 -20.33 -17.42 6.67
CA GLN A 159 -21.47 -18.02 5.95
C GLN A 159 -22.74 -17.16 6.15
N PRO A 160 -23.08 -16.26 5.20
CA PRO A 160 -22.29 -15.90 4.02
C PRO A 160 -20.95 -15.23 4.38
N LEU A 161 -19.98 -15.25 3.46
CA LEU A 161 -18.69 -14.58 3.66
C LEU A 161 -18.91 -13.07 3.62
N THR A 162 -18.86 -12.44 4.79
CA THR A 162 -19.22 -11.04 5.01
C THR A 162 -18.11 -10.32 5.77
N VAL A 163 -17.79 -9.12 5.28
CA VAL A 163 -16.79 -8.22 5.84
C VAL A 163 -17.47 -6.91 6.19
N GLU A 164 -17.07 -6.32 7.31
CA GLU A 164 -17.50 -4.98 7.73
C GLU A 164 -16.31 -4.05 7.76
N LYS A 165 -16.45 -2.89 7.10
CA LYS A 165 -15.52 -1.77 7.25
C LYS A 165 -15.61 -1.26 8.68
N ALA A 166 -14.47 -0.87 9.24
CA ALA A 166 -14.49 -0.08 10.46
C ALA A 166 -15.24 1.22 10.13
N GLY A 167 -16.40 1.39 10.75
CA GLY A 167 -17.16 2.62 10.59
C GLY A 167 -16.31 3.78 11.10
N ASP A 168 -16.36 4.91 10.40
CA ASP A 168 -15.87 6.18 10.91
C ASP A 168 -16.86 6.68 11.99
N GLY A 169 -17.01 5.92 13.09
CA GLY A 169 -17.85 6.19 14.25
C GLY A 169 -19.13 7.00 14.02
N GLY A 170 -19.93 6.66 13.01
CA GLY A 170 -21.20 7.32 12.70
C GLY A 170 -22.32 6.90 13.64
N ASP A 171 -22.26 7.33 14.91
CA ASP A 171 -23.45 7.61 15.72
C ASP A 171 -24.27 8.67 14.94
N THR A 172 -25.56 8.53 14.64
CA THR A 172 -26.65 8.32 15.59
C THR A 172 -27.85 7.70 14.89
N ASP A 173 -28.27 6.56 15.42
CA ASP A 173 -29.66 6.11 15.47
C ASP A 173 -30.51 7.18 16.17
N VAL A 174 -31.32 7.92 15.43
CA VAL A 174 -32.58 8.45 15.97
C VAL A 174 -33.72 7.71 15.27
N ALA A 175 -34.12 6.61 15.89
CA ALA A 175 -35.45 6.06 15.76
C ALA A 175 -36.48 7.17 16.09
N GLU A 176 -36.96 7.87 15.06
CA GLU A 176 -38.14 8.73 15.19
C GLU A 176 -39.33 7.80 15.46
N THR A 177 -39.63 7.64 16.74
CA THR A 177 -40.82 6.94 17.22
C THR A 177 -42.03 7.76 16.78
N HIS A 178 -42.61 7.38 15.65
CA HIS A 178 -43.89 7.90 15.20
C HIS A 178 -44.99 7.33 16.11
N VAL A 179 -45.24 7.99 17.25
CA VAL A 179 -46.40 7.68 18.09
C VAL A 179 -47.63 8.31 17.43
N THR A 180 -48.43 7.46 16.79
CA THR A 180 -49.75 7.78 16.28
C THR A 180 -50.66 8.20 17.44
N ALA A 181 -50.98 9.50 17.55
CA ALA A 181 -52.12 9.95 18.35
C ALA A 181 -53.39 9.88 17.49
N LEU A 182 -54.17 8.82 17.70
CA LEU A 182 -55.55 8.68 17.23
C LEU A 182 -56.50 9.20 18.33
N SER A 183 -57.55 9.89 17.90
CA SER A 183 -58.59 10.69 18.58
C SER A 183 -59.23 10.21 19.91
N ALA A 184 -59.63 11.19 20.73
CA ALA A 184 -60.92 11.41 21.44
C ALA A 184 -60.73 12.67 22.33
N ASP A 185 -61.55 13.72 22.38
CA ASP A 185 -63.01 13.91 22.36
C ASP A 185 -63.34 15.31 21.78
#